data_AF-A0A3E0CJS4-F1
#
_entry.id   AF-A0A3E0CJS4-F1
#
_cell.length_a   1.000
_cell.length_b   1.000
_cell.length_c   1.000
_cell.angle_alpha   90.00
_cell.angle_beta   90.00
_cell.angle_gamma   90.00
#
_symmetry.space_group_name_H-M   'P 1'
#
loop_
_entity.id
_entity.type
_entity.pdbx_description
1 polymer ?
#
loop_
_entity_poly.entity_id
_entity_poly.type
_entity_poly.pdbx_seq_one_letter_code
_entity_poly.pdbx_strand_id
1 'polypeptide(L)'
;MSVQIARVPGGDIAPRRWQGGPLDCAGCGYVRFRELPAEHGCGPGHACMQDAYARRIERFFHWHPELANEQLAHPYFEVRIRVAQRLSSAALVGMRGDSDYGVREWVAQRLPLARLPQMIGDPDRGVRMRLAERLEMPALLRIADDSEAEVRRIVAERLSATLLSRLAFDRDWRVRWEVARRAAGEIVASLVDDADEEVRALARQRRPSGEVANLMTTGQTQRSAGVKHG
;
A
#
# COMPACT_ATOMS: atom_id res chain seq x y z
N MET A 1 44.27 -9.34 -18.56
CA MET A 1 43.11 -8.71 -17.89
C MET A 1 42.25 -8.06 -18.96
N SER A 2 41.17 -8.70 -19.39
CA SER A 2 40.28 -8.13 -20.41
C SER A 2 39.49 -6.98 -19.79
N VAL A 3 39.68 -5.77 -20.31
CA VAL A 3 38.97 -4.57 -19.87
C VAL A 3 37.48 -4.76 -20.17
N GLN A 4 36.66 -4.84 -19.12
CA GLN A 4 35.21 -4.92 -19.25
C GLN A 4 34.69 -3.53 -19.64
N ILE A 5 34.29 -3.36 -20.90
CA ILE A 5 33.75 -2.10 -21.39
C ILE A 5 32.34 -1.92 -20.80
N ALA A 6 32.20 -0.95 -19.92
CA ALA A 6 30.93 -0.58 -19.34
C ALA A 6 30.11 0.23 -20.35
N ARG A 7 28.84 -0.14 -20.53
CA ARG A 7 27.87 0.57 -21.37
C ARG A 7 27.13 1.60 -20.53
N VAL A 8 27.86 2.58 -20.01
CA VAL A 8 27.31 3.62 -19.14
C VAL A 8 27.03 4.84 -20.01
N PRO A 9 25.75 5.22 -20.23
CA PRO A 9 25.44 6.53 -20.83
C PRO A 9 26.04 7.64 -19.96
N GLY A 10 26.44 8.76 -20.56
CA GLY A 10 27.00 9.89 -19.82
C GLY A 10 26.08 10.34 -18.68
N GLY A 11 26.62 10.43 -17.45
CA GLY A 11 25.89 10.87 -16.25
C GLY A 11 25.27 9.74 -15.40
N ASP A 12 25.43 8.47 -15.78
CA ASP A 12 24.86 7.33 -15.03
C ASP A 12 25.83 6.78 -13.95
N ILE A 13 25.27 6.13 -12.93
CA ILE A 13 25.98 5.65 -11.73
C ILE A 13 27.02 4.58 -12.12
N ALA A 14 28.26 4.67 -11.63
CA ALA A 14 29.29 3.66 -11.95
C ALA A 14 28.84 2.23 -11.58
N PRO A 15 28.99 1.22 -12.47
CA PRO A 15 28.63 -0.17 -12.17
C PRO A 15 29.46 -0.75 -11.03
N ARG A 16 28.76 -1.35 -10.05
CA ARG A 16 29.38 -1.95 -8.86
C ARG A 16 28.62 -3.21 -8.45
N ARG A 17 29.32 -4.18 -7.87
CA ARG A 17 28.68 -5.35 -7.27
C ARG A 17 27.82 -4.94 -6.08
N TRP A 18 26.74 -5.65 -5.84
CA TRP A 18 25.89 -5.43 -4.66
C TRP A 18 26.62 -5.71 -3.33
N GLN A 19 27.66 -6.56 -3.34
CA GLN A 19 28.59 -6.74 -2.20
C GLN A 19 29.62 -5.60 -2.06
N GLY A 20 29.64 -4.65 -2.99
CA GLY A 20 30.71 -3.66 -3.14
C GLY A 20 31.81 -4.11 -4.11
N GLY A 21 32.60 -3.13 -4.57
CA GLY A 21 33.67 -3.35 -5.56
C GLY A 21 33.19 -3.40 -7.02
N PRO A 22 34.12 -3.60 -7.97
CA PRO A 22 33.79 -3.64 -9.40
C PRO A 22 33.03 -4.93 -9.77
N LEU A 23 32.20 -4.84 -10.81
CA LEU A 23 31.63 -6.02 -11.45
C LEU A 23 32.76 -6.91 -12.01
N ASP A 24 32.58 -8.22 -11.89
CA ASP A 24 33.41 -9.17 -12.61
C ASP A 24 32.51 -10.16 -13.35
N CYS A 25 32.46 -10.01 -14.68
CA CYS A 25 31.67 -10.84 -15.56
C CYS A 25 32.30 -12.20 -15.87
N ALA A 26 33.61 -12.38 -15.69
CA ALA A 26 34.29 -13.61 -16.11
C ALA A 26 33.87 -14.81 -15.24
N GLY A 27 33.74 -14.61 -13.92
CA GLY A 27 33.24 -15.62 -12.99
C GLY A 27 31.74 -15.57 -12.71
N CYS A 28 30.96 -14.81 -13.49
CA CYS A 28 29.54 -14.60 -13.20
C CYS A 28 28.68 -15.79 -13.68
N GLY A 29 27.80 -16.32 -12.83
CA GLY A 29 26.86 -17.39 -13.20
C GLY A 29 25.87 -17.03 -14.33
N TYR A 30 25.80 -15.76 -14.68
CA TYR A 30 24.98 -15.21 -15.77
C TYR A 30 25.82 -14.82 -17.01
N VAL A 31 27.07 -15.25 -17.11
CA VAL A 31 27.99 -14.87 -18.20
C VAL A 31 27.45 -15.20 -19.60
N ARG A 32 26.72 -16.32 -19.74
CA ARG A 32 26.08 -16.73 -21.00
C ARG A 32 25.15 -15.67 -21.60
N PHE A 33 24.51 -14.86 -20.76
CA PHE A 33 23.61 -13.79 -21.22
C PHE A 33 24.35 -12.62 -21.89
N ARG A 34 25.69 -12.58 -21.83
CA ARG A 34 26.50 -11.58 -22.55
C ARG A 34 26.59 -11.85 -24.05
N GLU A 35 26.33 -13.09 -24.46
CA GLU A 35 26.38 -13.52 -25.85
C GLU A 35 25.11 -13.10 -26.61
N LEU A 36 24.05 -12.73 -25.88
CA LEU A 36 22.82 -12.22 -26.47
C LEU A 36 23.00 -10.81 -27.07
N PRO A 37 22.15 -10.44 -28.04
CA PRO A 37 22.12 -9.09 -28.60
C PRO A 37 22.07 -8.02 -27.51
N ALA A 38 22.73 -6.88 -27.74
CA ALA A 38 22.97 -5.86 -26.71
C ALA A 38 21.69 -5.37 -26.00
N GLU A 39 20.57 -5.34 -26.71
CA GLU A 39 19.22 -5.06 -26.21
C GLU A 39 18.78 -6.03 -25.12
N HIS A 40 18.93 -7.34 -25.35
CA HIS A 40 18.46 -8.43 -24.49
C HIS A 40 19.56 -8.99 -23.57
N GLY A 41 20.82 -8.67 -23.83
CA GLY A 41 21.97 -9.22 -23.11
C GLY A 41 22.36 -8.46 -21.86
N CYS A 42 23.11 -9.15 -20.99
CA CYS A 42 23.64 -8.55 -19.77
C CYS A 42 24.96 -7.80 -20.02
N GLY A 43 25.22 -6.75 -19.23
CA GLY A 43 26.45 -5.98 -19.30
C GLY A 43 26.57 -4.92 -18.22
N PRO A 44 27.81 -4.64 -17.73
CA PRO A 44 28.07 -3.51 -16.83
C PRO A 44 27.52 -2.21 -17.41
N GLY A 45 26.80 -1.43 -16.59
CA GLY A 45 26.17 -0.17 -17.03
C GLY A 45 24.80 -0.34 -17.67
N HIS A 46 24.46 -1.53 -18.16
CA HIS A 46 23.25 -1.78 -18.94
C HIS A 46 22.18 -2.56 -18.16
N ALA A 47 22.41 -3.87 -18.03
CA ALA A 47 21.52 -4.83 -17.37
C ALA A 47 22.41 -5.87 -16.67
N CYS A 48 22.30 -6.00 -15.36
CA CYS A 48 23.16 -6.91 -14.62
C CYS A 48 22.53 -7.30 -13.28
N MET A 49 22.32 -8.61 -13.11
CA MET A 49 21.82 -9.22 -11.89
C MET A 49 22.76 -9.04 -10.68
N GLN A 50 24.05 -8.84 -10.93
CA GLN A 50 25.07 -8.67 -9.89
C GLN A 50 25.33 -7.20 -9.53
N ASP A 51 24.66 -6.25 -10.19
CA ASP A 51 24.87 -4.82 -9.92
C ASP A 51 24.10 -4.37 -8.67
N ALA A 52 24.68 -3.45 -7.90
CA ALA A 52 24.01 -2.83 -6.76
C ALA A 52 22.82 -1.96 -7.18
N TYR A 53 22.86 -1.39 -8.40
CA TYR A 53 21.85 -0.47 -8.85
C TYR A 53 20.59 -1.20 -9.35
N ALA A 54 19.50 -1.03 -8.59
CA ALA A 54 18.26 -1.75 -8.79
C ALA A 54 17.64 -1.62 -10.20
N ARG A 55 17.85 -0.49 -10.89
CA ARG A 55 17.36 -0.31 -12.28
C ARG A 55 18.02 -1.27 -13.28
N ARG A 56 19.27 -1.69 -13.03
CA ARG A 56 19.98 -2.64 -13.89
C ARG A 56 19.55 -4.07 -13.64
N ILE A 57 19.20 -4.39 -12.40
CA ILE A 57 18.58 -5.66 -12.02
C ILE A 57 17.18 -5.75 -12.64
N GLU A 58 16.40 -4.67 -12.54
CA GLU A 58 15.09 -4.57 -13.17
C GLU A 58 15.15 -4.79 -14.69
N ARG A 59 16.09 -4.13 -15.37
CA ARG A 59 16.30 -4.33 -16.81
C ARG A 59 16.71 -5.76 -17.14
N PHE A 60 17.56 -6.38 -16.33
CA PHE A 60 17.94 -7.79 -16.51
C PHE A 60 16.73 -8.73 -16.44
N PHE A 61 15.89 -8.57 -15.41
CA PHE A 61 14.68 -9.38 -15.26
C PHE A 61 13.55 -9.00 -16.22
N HIS A 62 13.58 -7.83 -16.84
CA HIS A 62 12.68 -7.50 -17.93
C HIS A 62 12.93 -8.41 -19.14
N TRP A 63 14.20 -8.69 -19.47
CA TRP A 63 14.57 -9.56 -20.58
C TRP A 63 14.62 -11.04 -20.23
N HIS A 64 14.84 -11.38 -18.96
CA HIS A 64 14.95 -12.75 -18.47
C HIS A 64 14.00 -13.03 -17.29
N PRO A 65 12.68 -12.84 -17.45
CA PRO A 65 11.71 -13.02 -16.38
C PRO A 65 11.62 -14.47 -15.86
N GLU A 66 11.96 -15.45 -16.70
CA GLU A 66 11.95 -16.88 -16.37
C GLU A 66 12.88 -17.22 -15.19
N LEU A 67 13.96 -16.45 -14.99
CA LEU A 67 14.90 -16.66 -13.90
C LEU A 67 14.33 -16.27 -12.53
N ALA A 68 13.21 -15.54 -12.45
CA ALA A 68 12.70 -15.03 -11.18
C ALA A 68 12.41 -16.15 -10.17
N ASN A 69 11.85 -17.28 -10.61
CA ASN A 69 11.52 -18.41 -9.73
C ASN A 69 12.76 -19.04 -9.08
N GLU A 70 13.92 -18.96 -9.72
CA GLU A 70 15.18 -19.52 -9.21
C GLU A 70 15.83 -18.63 -8.15
N GLN A 71 15.39 -17.37 -8.02
CA GLN A 71 16.07 -16.33 -7.24
C GLN A 71 15.32 -15.95 -5.96
N LEU A 72 14.39 -16.80 -5.51
CA LEU A 72 13.61 -16.62 -4.28
C LEU A 72 14.47 -16.40 -3.03
N ALA A 73 15.59 -17.11 -2.94
CA ALA A 73 16.52 -17.06 -1.81
C ALA A 73 17.77 -16.23 -2.10
N HIS A 74 17.75 -15.38 -3.14
CA HIS A 74 18.93 -14.59 -3.49
C HIS A 74 19.34 -13.70 -2.30
N PRO A 75 20.63 -13.61 -1.92
CA PRO A 75 21.07 -12.89 -0.73
C PRO A 75 20.76 -11.39 -0.77
N TYR A 76 20.81 -10.78 -1.96
CA TYR A 76 20.52 -9.36 -2.14
C TYR A 76 19.01 -9.09 -2.22
N PHE A 77 18.50 -8.22 -1.35
CA PHE A 77 17.06 -7.93 -1.26
C PHE A 77 16.50 -7.26 -2.52
N GLU A 78 17.24 -6.40 -3.22
CA GLU A 78 16.76 -5.76 -4.46
C GLU A 78 16.41 -6.78 -5.55
N VAL A 79 17.19 -7.87 -5.63
CA VAL A 79 16.86 -9.00 -6.49
C VAL A 79 15.56 -9.65 -6.03
N ARG A 80 15.42 -9.95 -4.74
CA ARG A 80 14.21 -10.57 -4.20
C ARG A 80 12.98 -9.68 -4.38
N ILE A 81 13.12 -8.35 -4.33
CA ILE A 81 12.05 -7.41 -4.69
C ILE A 81 11.63 -7.63 -6.16
N ARG A 82 12.59 -7.73 -7.09
CA ARG A 82 12.27 -7.94 -8.52
C ARG A 82 11.66 -9.31 -8.80
N VAL A 83 12.06 -10.31 -8.03
CA VAL A 83 11.42 -11.62 -7.99
C VAL A 83 9.98 -11.48 -7.51
N ALA A 84 9.75 -10.86 -6.34
CA ALA A 84 8.43 -10.65 -5.75
C ALA A 84 7.48 -9.85 -6.64
N GLN A 85 7.97 -9.02 -7.56
CA GLN A 85 7.17 -8.32 -8.57
C GLN A 85 6.70 -9.22 -9.72
N ARG A 86 7.39 -10.32 -9.98
CA ARG A 86 7.20 -11.17 -11.18
C ARG A 86 6.58 -12.52 -10.89
N LEU A 87 6.75 -13.05 -9.69
CA LEU A 87 6.19 -14.35 -9.31
C LEU A 87 4.68 -14.41 -9.54
N SER A 88 4.20 -15.62 -9.84
CA SER A 88 2.77 -15.92 -9.76
C SER A 88 2.27 -15.74 -8.33
N SER A 89 0.97 -15.49 -8.18
CA SER A 89 0.35 -15.33 -6.85
C SER A 89 0.55 -16.57 -5.95
N ALA A 90 0.64 -17.76 -6.54
CA ALA A 90 0.88 -19.00 -5.79
C ALA A 90 2.30 -19.06 -5.21
N ALA A 91 3.32 -18.74 -6.01
CA ALA A 91 4.72 -18.75 -5.56
C ALA A 91 5.01 -17.61 -4.57
N LEU A 92 4.37 -16.46 -4.74
CA LEU A 92 4.55 -15.28 -3.87
C LEU A 92 4.21 -15.55 -2.40
N VAL A 93 3.33 -16.53 -2.11
CA VAL A 93 3.00 -16.95 -0.74
C VAL A 93 4.25 -17.33 0.06
N GLY A 94 5.25 -17.93 -0.59
CA GLY A 94 6.52 -18.33 0.05
C GLY A 94 7.38 -17.15 0.52
N MET A 95 7.14 -15.94 0.00
CA MET A 95 7.92 -14.74 0.32
C MET A 95 7.30 -13.89 1.44
N ARG A 96 6.15 -14.28 2.00
CA ARG A 96 5.48 -13.51 3.08
C ARG A 96 6.36 -13.28 4.31
N GLY A 97 7.28 -14.20 4.58
CA GLY A 97 8.21 -14.13 5.71
C GLY A 97 9.60 -13.64 5.34
N ASP A 98 9.77 -12.96 4.19
CA ASP A 98 11.08 -12.43 3.80
C ASP A 98 11.65 -11.50 4.89
N SER A 99 12.96 -11.56 5.12
CA SER A 99 13.62 -10.71 6.12
C SER A 99 13.52 -9.22 5.78
N ASP A 100 13.48 -8.88 4.49
CA ASP A 100 13.43 -7.50 4.03
C ASP A 100 11.99 -6.98 3.93
N TYR A 101 11.74 -5.83 4.54
CA TYR A 101 10.39 -5.24 4.56
C TYR A 101 9.92 -4.80 3.16
N GLY A 102 10.83 -4.34 2.29
CA GLY A 102 10.50 -3.95 0.92
C GLY A 102 10.03 -5.13 0.08
N VAL A 103 10.60 -6.32 0.30
CA VAL A 103 10.08 -7.56 -0.28
C VAL A 103 8.68 -7.86 0.25
N ARG A 104 8.48 -7.80 1.58
CA ARG A 104 7.16 -8.05 2.20
C ARG A 104 6.11 -7.03 1.78
N GLU A 105 6.47 -5.78 1.50
CA GLU A 105 5.56 -4.78 0.93
C GLU A 105 5.08 -5.19 -0.46
N TRP A 106 5.98 -5.63 -1.35
CA TRP A 106 5.61 -6.15 -2.67
C TRP A 106 4.75 -7.41 -2.58
N VAL A 107 5.01 -8.27 -1.60
CA VAL A 107 4.14 -9.40 -1.29
C VAL A 107 2.76 -8.88 -0.88
N ALA A 108 2.66 -7.99 0.11
CA ALA A 108 1.41 -7.40 0.56
C ALA A 108 0.67 -6.63 -0.54
N GLN A 109 1.35 -6.11 -1.55
CA GLN A 109 0.75 -5.44 -2.71
C GLN A 109 0.11 -6.42 -3.70
N ARG A 110 0.67 -7.62 -3.88
CA ARG A 110 0.29 -8.56 -4.95
C ARG A 110 -0.38 -9.83 -4.46
N LEU A 111 -0.28 -10.16 -3.16
CA LEU A 111 -0.84 -11.37 -2.60
C LEU A 111 -2.38 -11.38 -2.79
N PRO A 112 -3.00 -12.53 -3.11
CA PRO A 112 -4.45 -12.62 -3.20
C PRO A 112 -5.13 -12.18 -1.91
N LEU A 113 -6.27 -11.50 -2.02
CA LEU A 113 -7.01 -10.93 -0.88
C LEU A 113 -7.31 -11.97 0.20
N ALA A 114 -7.66 -13.20 -0.19
CA ALA A 114 -7.94 -14.30 0.73
C ALA A 114 -6.73 -14.73 1.61
N ARG A 115 -5.51 -14.39 1.20
CA ARG A 115 -4.27 -14.71 1.95
C ARG A 115 -3.69 -13.51 2.70
N LEU A 116 -4.09 -12.30 2.34
CA LEU A 116 -3.61 -11.06 2.93
C LEU A 116 -3.78 -10.96 4.47
N PRO A 117 -4.87 -11.48 5.09
CA PRO A 117 -5.03 -11.44 6.55
C PRO A 117 -3.92 -12.17 7.34
N GLN A 118 -3.13 -13.02 6.68
CA GLN A 118 -2.01 -13.75 7.30
C GLN A 118 -0.81 -12.83 7.58
N MET A 119 -0.80 -11.61 7.04
CA MET A 119 0.28 -10.63 7.21
C MET A 119 -0.07 -9.50 8.20
N ILE A 120 -1.26 -9.49 8.81
CA ILE A 120 -1.73 -8.38 9.68
C ILE A 120 -0.74 -8.06 10.82
N GLY A 121 -0.02 -9.06 11.34
CA GLY A 121 0.99 -8.87 12.37
C GLY A 121 2.39 -8.50 11.86
N ASP A 122 2.55 -8.05 10.62
CA ASP A 122 3.86 -7.64 10.10
C ASP A 122 4.45 -6.53 10.98
N PRO A 123 5.73 -6.60 11.38
CA PRO A 123 6.35 -5.57 12.20
C PRO A 123 6.52 -4.24 11.47
N ASP A 124 6.59 -4.24 10.14
CA ASP A 124 6.85 -3.04 9.36
C ASP A 124 5.58 -2.23 9.07
N ARG A 125 5.65 -0.91 9.28
CA ARG A 125 4.51 -0.01 9.08
C ARG A 125 4.09 0.08 7.62
N GLY A 126 5.04 0.07 6.67
CA GLY A 126 4.76 0.21 5.25
C GLY A 126 4.04 -1.01 4.71
N VAL A 127 4.43 -2.21 5.19
CA VAL A 127 3.66 -3.43 4.94
C VAL A 127 2.23 -3.30 5.48
N ARG A 128 2.05 -2.90 6.75
CA ARG A 128 0.73 -2.73 7.36
C ARG A 128 -0.14 -1.66 6.66
N MET A 129 0.47 -0.60 6.12
CA MET A 129 -0.22 0.36 5.24
C MET A 129 -0.75 -0.32 3.96
N ARG A 130 0.06 -1.13 3.26
CA ARG A 130 -0.40 -1.91 2.11
C ARG A 130 -1.53 -2.88 2.45
N LEU A 131 -1.50 -3.44 3.66
CA LEU A 131 -2.61 -4.26 4.15
C LEU A 131 -3.86 -3.40 4.35
N ALA A 132 -3.77 -2.26 5.02
CA ALA A 132 -4.90 -1.36 5.22
C ALA A 132 -5.50 -0.88 3.90
N GLU A 133 -4.70 -0.65 2.86
CA GLU A 133 -5.15 -0.27 1.51
C GLU A 133 -5.94 -1.37 0.79
N ARG A 134 -5.68 -2.65 1.10
CA ARG A 134 -6.19 -3.79 0.32
C ARG A 134 -7.08 -4.76 1.07
N LEU A 135 -7.00 -4.84 2.40
CA LEU A 135 -7.81 -5.77 3.19
C LEU A 135 -9.30 -5.47 3.04
N GLU A 136 -10.08 -6.51 2.79
CA GLU A 136 -11.54 -6.40 2.74
C GLU A 136 -12.16 -6.73 4.11
N MET A 137 -13.43 -6.36 4.28
CA MET A 137 -14.20 -6.79 5.44
C MET A 137 -14.33 -8.32 5.49
N PRO A 138 -14.31 -8.94 6.69
CA PRO A 138 -14.16 -8.33 8.01
C PRO A 138 -12.70 -8.11 8.44
N ALA A 139 -11.72 -8.51 7.63
CA ALA A 139 -10.30 -8.47 8.02
C ALA A 139 -9.77 -7.05 8.20
N LEU A 140 -10.31 -6.05 7.48
CA LEU A 140 -9.96 -4.64 7.67
C LEU A 140 -10.20 -4.16 9.11
N LEU A 141 -11.25 -4.65 9.80
CA LEU A 141 -11.49 -4.27 11.20
C LEU A 141 -10.39 -4.74 12.16
N ARG A 142 -9.63 -5.78 11.80
CA ARG A 142 -8.56 -6.32 12.66
C ARG A 142 -7.35 -5.39 12.74
N ILE A 143 -7.23 -4.42 11.84
CA ILE A 143 -6.14 -3.43 11.82
C ILE A 143 -6.67 -2.01 12.16
N ALA A 144 -7.92 -1.89 12.61
CA ALA A 144 -8.50 -0.61 13.02
C ALA A 144 -7.80 -0.01 14.25
N ASP A 145 -7.23 -0.85 15.11
CA ASP A 145 -6.53 -0.46 16.34
C ASP A 145 -5.00 -0.49 16.17
N ASP A 146 -4.49 -0.36 14.94
CA ASP A 146 -3.04 -0.37 14.65
C ASP A 146 -2.27 0.68 15.46
N SER A 147 -1.01 0.40 15.82
CA SER A 147 -0.18 1.36 16.55
C SER A 147 0.05 2.64 15.75
N GLU A 148 0.15 2.55 14.42
CA GLU A 148 0.48 3.66 13.54
C GLU A 148 -0.78 4.44 13.13
N ALA A 149 -0.76 5.75 13.37
CA ALA A 149 -1.89 6.62 13.02
C ALA A 149 -2.21 6.60 11.53
N GLU A 150 -1.18 6.53 10.68
CA GLU A 150 -1.36 6.51 9.22
C GLU A 150 -2.08 5.24 8.74
N VAL A 151 -1.83 4.10 9.38
CA VAL A 151 -2.55 2.85 9.10
C VAL A 151 -4.02 3.01 9.50
N ARG A 152 -4.30 3.52 10.72
CA ARG A 152 -5.67 3.77 11.19
C ARG A 152 -6.41 4.80 10.32
N ARG A 153 -5.69 5.79 9.77
CA ARG A 153 -6.24 6.78 8.82
C ARG A 153 -6.70 6.12 7.52
N ILE A 154 -5.88 5.26 6.92
CA ILE A 154 -6.26 4.47 5.73
C ILE A 154 -7.46 3.56 6.05
N VAL A 155 -7.51 2.98 7.25
CA VAL A 155 -8.69 2.22 7.69
C VAL A 155 -9.94 3.11 7.72
N ALA A 156 -9.87 4.32 8.31
CA ALA A 156 -10.97 5.27 8.33
C ALA A 156 -11.43 5.69 6.92
N GLU A 157 -10.49 5.86 5.98
CA GLU A 157 -10.81 6.13 4.58
C GLU A 157 -11.56 4.99 3.89
N ARG A 158 -11.48 3.75 4.40
CA ARG A 158 -12.06 2.58 3.75
C ARG A 158 -13.27 2.00 4.48
N LEU A 159 -13.41 2.22 5.78
CA LEU A 159 -14.59 1.78 6.52
C LEU A 159 -15.87 2.43 5.99
N SER A 160 -16.97 1.69 6.06
CA SER A 160 -18.30 2.24 5.81
C SER A 160 -18.61 3.33 6.83
N ALA A 161 -19.43 4.31 6.44
CA ALA A 161 -19.80 5.43 7.31
C ALA A 161 -20.37 4.98 8.67
N THR A 162 -21.05 3.83 8.71
CA THR A 162 -21.63 3.23 9.92
C THR A 162 -20.58 2.66 10.89
N LEU A 163 -19.41 2.26 10.41
CA LEU A 163 -18.35 1.67 11.23
C LEU A 163 -17.34 2.71 11.73
N LEU A 164 -17.42 3.95 11.26
CA LEU A 164 -16.51 5.03 11.66
C LEU A 164 -16.66 5.46 13.13
N SER A 165 -17.76 5.09 13.78
CA SER A 165 -17.93 5.27 15.22
C SER A 165 -16.80 4.63 16.04
N ARG A 166 -16.17 3.56 15.53
CA ARG A 166 -15.02 2.90 16.17
C ARG A 166 -13.77 3.78 16.24
N LEU A 167 -13.64 4.76 15.35
CA LEU A 167 -12.48 5.65 15.24
C LEU A 167 -12.80 7.10 15.65
N ALA A 168 -14.02 7.37 16.13
CA ALA A 168 -14.46 8.73 16.45
C ALA A 168 -13.64 9.39 17.57
N PHE A 169 -13.08 8.58 18.48
CA PHE A 169 -12.24 9.04 19.58
C PHE A 169 -10.77 8.65 19.39
N ASP A 170 -10.33 8.47 18.14
CA ASP A 170 -8.93 8.15 17.86
C ASP A 170 -8.00 9.22 18.45
N ARG A 171 -6.87 8.79 18.99
CA ARG A 171 -5.86 9.69 19.55
C ARG A 171 -5.25 10.66 18.53
N ASP A 172 -5.18 10.26 17.27
CA ASP A 172 -4.64 11.10 16.20
C ASP A 172 -5.77 11.91 15.54
N TRP A 173 -5.61 13.23 15.53
CA TRP A 173 -6.60 14.13 14.97
C TRP A 173 -6.85 13.91 13.47
N ARG A 174 -5.86 13.41 12.70
CA ARG A 174 -6.02 13.13 11.27
C ARG A 174 -6.99 11.98 11.03
N VAL A 175 -7.00 11.00 11.93
CA VAL A 175 -7.99 9.91 11.88
C VAL A 175 -9.37 10.45 12.23
N ARG A 176 -9.49 11.26 13.29
CA ARG A 176 -10.77 11.92 13.65
C ARG A 176 -11.26 12.87 12.56
N TRP A 177 -10.37 13.52 11.82
CA TRP A 177 -10.71 14.33 10.66
C TRP A 177 -11.30 13.48 9.53
N GLU A 178 -10.73 12.30 9.24
CA GLU A 178 -11.31 11.35 8.29
C GLU A 178 -12.69 10.84 8.74
N VAL A 179 -12.88 10.60 10.04
CA VAL A 179 -14.19 10.29 10.62
C VAL A 179 -15.16 11.46 10.39
N ALA A 180 -14.77 12.69 10.77
CA ALA A 180 -15.58 13.89 10.59
C ALA A 180 -15.99 14.09 9.13
N ARG A 181 -15.12 13.76 8.17
CA ARG A 181 -15.37 13.87 6.73
C ARG A 181 -16.45 12.93 6.21
N ARG A 182 -16.57 11.72 6.78
CA ARG A 182 -17.33 10.61 6.17
C ARG A 182 -18.44 10.03 7.02
N ALA A 183 -18.36 10.15 8.34
CA ALA A 183 -19.30 9.51 9.25
C ALA A 183 -20.73 10.07 9.12
N ALA A 184 -21.68 9.31 9.66
CA ALA A 184 -23.09 9.71 9.78
C ALA A 184 -23.26 10.89 10.77
N GLY A 185 -24.40 11.58 10.66
CA GLY A 185 -24.65 12.85 11.35
C GLY A 185 -24.44 12.81 12.87
N GLU A 186 -24.80 11.72 13.54
CA GLU A 186 -24.61 11.57 15.00
C GLU A 186 -23.13 11.59 15.41
N ILE A 187 -22.27 10.88 14.65
CA ILE A 187 -20.82 10.84 14.88
C ILE A 187 -20.18 12.17 14.51
N VAL A 188 -20.67 12.84 13.45
CA VAL A 188 -20.21 14.19 13.10
C VAL A 188 -20.57 15.19 14.21
N ALA A 189 -21.77 15.07 14.78
CA ALA A 189 -22.23 15.94 15.86
C ALA A 189 -21.35 15.81 17.12
N SER A 190 -20.86 14.61 17.44
CA SER A 190 -19.94 14.42 18.57
C SER A 190 -18.55 15.06 18.36
N LEU A 191 -18.20 15.47 17.15
CA LEU A 191 -16.90 16.07 16.79
C LEU A 191 -16.94 17.61 16.68
N VAL A 192 -18.10 18.25 16.90
CA VAL A 192 -18.27 19.72 16.79
C VAL A 192 -17.38 20.50 17.77
N ASP A 193 -17.08 19.89 18.91
CA ASP A 193 -16.23 20.42 19.98
C ASP A 193 -14.97 19.56 20.18
N ASP A 194 -14.50 18.92 19.12
CA ASP A 194 -13.21 18.19 19.11
C ASP A 194 -12.06 19.08 19.62
N ALA A 195 -11.01 18.48 20.19
CA ALA A 195 -9.85 19.22 20.66
C ALA A 195 -9.09 19.92 19.51
N ASP A 196 -9.11 19.35 18.32
CA ASP A 196 -8.42 19.86 17.13
C ASP A 196 -9.30 20.83 16.32
N GLU A 197 -8.71 21.93 15.87
CA GLU A 197 -9.42 23.00 15.16
C GLU A 197 -9.95 22.58 13.80
N GLU A 198 -9.16 21.81 13.03
CA GLU A 198 -9.54 21.34 11.69
C GLU A 198 -10.70 20.35 11.78
N VAL A 199 -10.68 19.48 12.79
CA VAL A 199 -11.77 18.53 13.05
C VAL A 199 -13.04 19.27 13.41
N ARG A 200 -12.98 20.26 14.33
CA ARG A 200 -14.14 21.09 14.69
C ARG A 200 -14.70 21.84 13.49
N ALA A 201 -13.83 22.46 12.69
CA ALA A 201 -14.24 23.23 11.52
C ALA A 201 -15.01 22.36 10.53
N LEU A 202 -14.48 21.17 10.21
CA LEU A 202 -15.13 20.23 9.31
C LEU A 202 -16.43 19.67 9.88
N ALA A 203 -16.46 19.30 11.17
CA ALA A 203 -17.65 18.79 11.82
C ALA A 203 -18.78 19.83 11.84
N ARG A 204 -18.47 21.11 12.13
CA ARG A 204 -19.43 22.22 12.08
C ARG A 204 -19.94 22.47 10.66
N GLN A 205 -19.07 22.37 9.65
CA GLN A 205 -19.46 22.49 8.24
C GLN A 205 -20.42 21.37 7.80
N ARG A 206 -20.19 20.13 8.26
CA ARG A 206 -21.00 18.97 7.90
C ARG A 206 -22.24 18.77 8.76
N ARG A 207 -22.41 19.54 9.83
CA ARG A 207 -23.57 19.41 10.71
C ARG A 207 -24.84 19.57 9.86
N PRO A 208 -25.76 18.60 9.85
CA PRO A 208 -26.98 18.73 9.07
C PRO A 208 -27.70 20.00 9.51
N SER A 209 -27.97 20.91 8.57
CA SER A 209 -28.90 22.01 8.79
C SER A 209 -30.21 21.40 9.28
N GLY A 210 -30.68 21.81 10.46
CA GLY A 210 -31.90 21.26 11.10
C GLY A 210 -33.21 21.48 10.31
N GLU A 211 -33.16 21.82 9.02
CA GLU A 211 -34.33 22.09 8.18
C GLU A 211 -35.08 20.81 7.77
N VAL A 212 -34.44 19.65 7.71
CA VAL A 212 -35.12 18.43 7.19
C VAL A 212 -36.04 17.76 8.23
N ALA A 213 -35.90 18.08 9.53
CA ALA A 213 -36.77 17.55 10.59
C ALA A 213 -38.10 18.33 10.74
N ASN A 214 -38.15 19.60 10.28
CA ASN A 214 -39.36 20.44 10.42
C ASN A 214 -40.36 20.29 9.27
N LEU A 215 -39.97 19.69 8.14
CA LEU A 215 -40.85 19.42 7.00
C LEU A 215 -41.75 18.18 7.19
N MET A 216 -41.41 17.25 8.11
CA MET A 216 -42.26 16.08 8.39
C MET A 216 -43.27 16.30 9.53
N THR A 217 -42.99 17.22 10.47
CA THR A 217 -43.88 17.48 11.61
C THR A 217 -45.01 18.47 11.28
N THR A 218 -44.87 19.28 10.23
CA THR A 218 -45.86 20.30 9.85
C THR A 218 -46.95 19.79 8.89
N GLY A 219 -46.83 18.56 8.38
CA GLY A 219 -47.79 17.97 7.43
C GLY A 219 -48.98 17.21 8.04
N GLN A 220 -49.01 16.99 9.36
CA GLN A 220 -50.02 16.14 10.01
C GLN A 220 -51.08 16.88 10.86
N THR A 221 -51.01 18.20 11.03
CA THR A 221 -51.94 18.94 11.91
C THR A 221 -53.10 19.65 11.19
N GLN A 222 -53.33 19.45 9.90
CA GLN A 222 -54.46 20.05 9.17
C GLN A 222 -55.39 19.03 8.49
N ARG A 223 -55.93 18.03 9.20
CA ARG A 223 -57.14 17.31 8.75
C ARG A 223 -58.00 16.81 9.92
N SER A 224 -58.73 17.70 10.57
CA SER A 224 -59.98 17.33 11.26
C SER A 224 -60.73 18.58 11.74
N ALA A 225 -61.42 19.25 10.83
CA ALA A 225 -62.53 20.14 11.19
C ALA A 225 -63.61 20.06 10.10
N GLY A 226 -64.77 19.52 10.49
CA GLY A 226 -66.04 19.84 9.84
C GLY A 226 -66.58 18.84 8.84
N VAL A 227 -67.37 17.87 9.29
CA VAL A 227 -68.64 17.50 8.63
C VAL A 227 -69.67 17.21 9.74
N LYS A 228 -70.53 18.20 10.01
CA LYS A 228 -71.93 17.92 10.38
C LYS A 228 -72.69 17.74 9.07
N HIS A 229 -73.70 16.87 9.03
CA HIS A 229 -75.00 16.97 8.33
C HIS A 229 -75.63 15.56 8.29
N GLY A 230 -76.90 15.47 8.73
CA GLY A 230 -77.75 14.28 8.61
C GLY A 230 -78.25 13.76 9.93
#